data_AF-A0AAE9SBU0-F1
#
_entry.id   AF-A0AAE9SBU0-F1
#
_cell.length_a   1.000
_cell.length_b   1.000
_cell.length_c   1.000
_cell.angle_alpha   90.00
_cell.angle_beta   90.00
_cell.angle_gamma   90.00
#
_symmetry.space_group_name_H-M   'P 1'
#
loop_
_entity.id
_entity.type
_entity.pdbx_description
1 polymer ?
#
loop_
_entity_poly.entity_id
_entity_poly.type
_entity_poly.pdbx_seq_one_letter_code
_entity_poly.pdbx_strand_id
1 'polypeptide(L)'
;MILDEIQEAFFKQEDKPYKLEISRNTYHELMKDRRCMDRSYVADREGKLGAPLFGCVVQVVDDLKSPYKWLFSERPSQIKIIVN
;
A
#
# COMPACT_ATOMS: atom_id res chain seq x y z
N MET A 1 15.48 4.69 5.37
CA MET A 1 14.21 4.88 6.10
C MET A 1 13.16 4.14 5.32
N ILE A 2 12.23 3.47 6.00
CA ILE A 2 11.37 2.48 5.34
C ILE A 2 10.51 3.08 4.21
N LEU A 3 10.10 4.35 4.32
CA LEU A 3 9.36 5.02 3.24
C LEU A 3 10.18 5.17 1.96
N ASP A 4 11.46 5.56 2.08
CA ASP A 4 12.35 5.73 0.93
C ASP A 4 12.68 4.36 0.30
N GLU A 5 12.83 3.31 1.13
CA GLU A 5 13.03 1.94 0.65
C GLU A 5 11.82 1.42 -0.13
N ILE A 6 10.59 1.68 0.36
CA ILE A 6 9.36 1.33 -0.35
C ILE A 6 9.26 2.12 -1.66
N GLN A 7 9.61 3.41 -1.64
CA GLN A 7 9.59 4.27 -2.83
C GLN A 7 10.57 3.76 -3.91
N GLU A 8 11.82 3.45 -3.54
CA GLU A 8 12.79 2.87 -4.47
C GLU A 8 12.33 1.51 -5.01
N ALA A 9 11.76 0.68 -4.14
CA ALA A 9 11.24 -0.63 -4.53
C ALA A 9 10.05 -0.52 -5.48
N PHE A 10 9.24 0.55 -5.39
CA PHE A 10 8.15 0.84 -6.32
C PHE A 10 8.68 1.25 -7.69
N PHE A 11 9.69 2.12 -7.76
CA PHE A 11 10.25 2.58 -9.04
C PHE A 11 11.01 1.51 -9.82
N LYS A 12 11.47 0.45 -9.15
CA LYS A 12 12.17 -0.68 -9.78
C LYS A 12 11.23 -1.73 -10.37
N GLN A 13 9.91 -1.59 -10.21
CA GLN A 13 8.96 -2.59 -10.69
C GLN A 13 8.65 -2.38 -12.17
N GLU A 14 8.65 -3.48 -12.93
CA GLU A 14 8.24 -3.49 -14.33
C GLU A 14 6.71 -3.35 -14.47
N ASP A 15 5.97 -3.98 -13.54
CA ASP A 15 4.51 -3.89 -13.44
C ASP A 15 4.07 -2.93 -12.32
N LYS A 16 2.91 -2.29 -12.51
CA LYS A 16 2.32 -1.42 -11.48
C LYS A 16 1.54 -2.24 -10.46
N PRO A 17 1.95 -2.28 -9.18
CA PRO A 17 1.16 -2.92 -8.14
C PRO A 17 -0.09 -2.09 -7.85
N TYR A 18 -1.19 -2.75 -7.48
CA TYR A 18 -2.42 -2.07 -7.06
C TYR A 18 -2.51 -1.92 -5.54
N LYS A 19 -1.84 -2.80 -4.80
CA LYS A 19 -1.88 -2.85 -3.33
C LYS A 19 -0.50 -3.11 -2.74
N LEU A 20 -0.24 -2.40 -1.65
CA LEU A 20 0.92 -2.53 -0.77
C LEU A 20 0.43 -3.06 0.58
N GLU A 21 0.88 -4.25 0.95
CA GLU A 21 0.70 -4.78 2.29
C GLU A 21 1.93 -4.42 3.12
N ILE A 22 1.74 -3.88 4.32
CA ILE A 22 2.82 -3.54 5.25
C ILE A 22 2.60 -4.25 6.59
N SER A 23 3.69 -4.60 7.25
CA SER A 23 3.62 -5.13 8.62
C SER A 23 3.21 -4.03 9.61
N ARG A 24 2.67 -4.42 10.77
CA ARG A 24 2.38 -3.46 11.86
C ARG A 24 3.61 -2.66 12.31
N ASN A 25 4.78 -3.30 12.31
CA ASN A 25 6.04 -2.62 12.63
C ASN A 25 6.38 -1.56 11.58
N THR A 26 6.25 -1.89 10.30
CA THR A 26 6.46 -0.94 9.20
C THR A 26 5.48 0.22 9.26
N TYR A 27 4.22 -0.02 9.61
CA TYR A 27 3.25 1.04 9.85
C TYR A 27 3.71 2.01 10.94
N HIS A 28 4.16 1.52 12.10
CA HIS A 28 4.67 2.37 13.17
C HIS A 28 5.91 3.18 12.76
N GLU A 29 6.81 2.59 11.97
CA GLU A 29 7.96 3.33 11.42
C GLU A 29 7.52 4.43 10.45
N LEU A 30 6.52 4.16 9.59
CA LEU A 30 5.94 5.18 8.72
C LEU A 30 5.32 6.31 9.55
N MET A 31 4.59 6.02 10.62
CA MET A 31 3.96 7.05 11.46
C MET A 31 4.95 7.96 12.20
N LYS A 32 6.24 7.57 12.30
CA LYS A 32 7.30 8.44 12.83
C LYS A 32 7.79 9.46 11.81
N ASP A 33 7.53 9.25 10.52
CA ASP A 33 7.88 10.18 9.46
C ASP A 33 6.83 11.30 9.35
N ARG A 34 7.27 12.56 9.45
CA ARG A 34 6.40 13.73 9.36
C ARG A 34 5.62 13.79 8.04
N ARG A 35 6.13 13.20 6.96
CA ARG A 35 5.44 13.08 5.65
C ARG A 35 4.22 12.17 5.73
N CYS A 36 4.20 11.24 6.66
CA CYS A 36 3.11 10.29 6.90
C CYS A 36 2.22 10.70 8.09
N MET A 37 2.59 11.71 8.87
CA MET A 37 1.79 12.18 10.02
C MET A 37 0.54 12.99 9.62
N ASP A 38 0.40 13.36 8.34
CA ASP A 38 -0.83 13.99 7.87
C ASP A 38 -1.99 12.98 7.98
N ARG A 39 -3.20 13.47 8.30
CA ARG A 39 -4.36 12.65 8.73
C ARG A 39 -4.75 11.52 7.77
N SER A 40 -4.22 11.57 6.56
CA SER A 40 -4.47 10.64 5.48
C SER A 40 -3.79 9.28 5.64
N TYR A 41 -2.78 9.08 6.49
CA TYR A 41 -2.14 7.76 6.65
C TYR A 41 -2.50 7.01 7.94
N VAL A 42 -3.50 7.48 8.67
CA VAL A 42 -4.06 6.72 9.80
C VAL A 42 -4.78 5.48 9.25
N ALA A 43 -4.42 4.30 9.77
CA ALA A 43 -5.11 3.06 9.43
C ALA A 43 -6.51 3.01 10.06
N ASP A 44 -7.51 2.56 9.30
CA ASP A 44 -8.85 2.29 9.81
C ASP A 44 -8.91 0.98 10.64
N ARG A 45 -10.12 0.59 11.05
CA ARG A 45 -10.33 -0.63 11.85
C ARG A 45 -9.96 -1.92 11.12
N GLU A 46 -9.88 -1.89 9.79
CA GLU A 46 -9.49 -3.01 8.93
C GLU A 46 -8.01 -2.94 8.52
N GLY A 47 -7.26 -1.98 9.07
CA GLY A 47 -5.85 -1.76 8.77
C GLY A 47 -5.60 -1.00 7.47
N LYS A 48 -6.62 -0.49 6.79
CA LYS A 48 -6.45 0.23 5.52
C LYS A 48 -6.10 1.69 5.80
N LEU A 49 -5.06 2.20 5.14
CA LEU A 49 -4.69 3.61 5.27
C LEU A 49 -5.65 4.48 4.46
N GLY A 50 -5.96 5.69 4.99
CA GLY A 50 -6.85 6.65 4.36
C GLY A 50 -6.38 7.21 3.01
N ALA A 51 -5.07 7.15 2.73
CA ALA A 51 -4.45 7.60 1.49
C ALA A 51 -3.61 6.50 0.85
N PRO A 52 -3.61 6.45 -0.49
CA PRO A 52 -2.73 5.56 -1.22
C PRO A 52 -1.28 6.04 -1.11
N LEU A 53 -0.34 5.09 -1.05
CA LEU A 53 1.08 5.35 -1.28
C LEU A 53 1.40 5.00 -2.73
N PHE A 54 1.94 5.97 -3.47
CA PHE A 54 2.36 5.79 -4.87
C PHE A 54 1.22 5.33 -5.82
N GLY A 55 -0.03 5.65 -5.48
CA GLY A 55 -1.21 5.20 -6.22
C GLY A 55 -1.69 3.79 -5.87
N CYS A 56 -1.05 3.13 -4.90
CA CYS A 56 -1.43 1.82 -4.40
C CYS A 56 -2.26 1.94 -3.11
N VAL A 57 -3.28 1.08 -2.98
CA VAL A 57 -3.98 0.90 -1.70
C VAL A 57 -2.99 0.34 -0.68
N VAL A 58 -2.96 0.89 0.53
CA VAL A 58 -2.07 0.41 1.58
C VAL A 58 -2.89 -0.28 2.67
N GLN A 59 -2.48 -1.49 3.06
CA GLN A 59 -3.10 -2.25 4.13
C GLN A 59 -2.06 -2.75 5.13
N VAL A 60 -2.31 -2.51 6.41
CA VAL A 60 -1.57 -3.10 7.52
C VAL A 60 -2.05 -4.54 7.70
N VAL A 61 -1.10 -5.48 7.71
CA VAL A 61 -1.34 -6.91 7.91
C VAL A 61 -0.56 -7.37 9.12
N ASP A 62 -1.25 -7.96 10.10
CA ASP A 62 -0.68 -8.31 11.40
C ASP A 62 0.37 -9.44 11.33
N ASP A 63 0.13 -10.46 10.51
CA ASP A 63 1.00 -11.64 10.38
C ASP A 63 1.94 -11.57 9.16
N LEU A 64 2.26 -10.38 8.66
CA LEU A 64 3.18 -10.23 7.54
C LEU A 64 4.63 -10.48 8.00
N LYS A 65 5.24 -11.57 7.53
CA LYS A 65 6.64 -11.94 7.85
C LYS A 65 7.68 -10.98 7.26
N SER A 66 7.33 -10.30 6.18
CA SER A 66 8.16 -9.31 5.50
C SER A 66 7.75 -7.89 5.94
N PRO A 67 8.64 -6.88 5.86
CA PRO A 67 8.27 -5.51 6.20
C PRO A 67 7.13 -5.00 5.32
N TYR A 68 7.15 -5.37 4.04
CA TYR A 68 6.09 -5.08 3.09
C TYR A 68 6.03 -6.13 1.97
N LYS A 69 4.92 -6.14 1.22
CA LYS A 69 4.67 -6.99 0.06
C LYS A 69 3.84 -6.24 -0.97
N TRP A 70 4.24 -6.31 -2.23
CA TRP A 70 3.49 -5.75 -3.36
C TRP A 70 2.55 -6.79 -3.96
N LEU A 71 1.34 -6.36 -4.29
CA LEU A 71 0.34 -7.17 -4.99
C LEU A 71 0.02 -6.53 -6.35
N PHE A 72 0.05 -7.35 -7.39
CA PHE A 72 0.00 -6.91 -8.79
C PHE A 72 -1.33 -7.24 -9.48
N SER A 73 -2.19 -8.07 -8.87
CA SER A 73 -3.54 -8.36 -9.38
C SER A 73 -4.60 -8.21 -8.30
N GLU A 74 -5.62 -7.39 -8.58
CA GLU A 74 -6.88 -7.90 -9.08
C GLU A 74 -7.28 -7.00 -10.25
N ARG A 75 -7.05 -7.44 -11.51
CA ARG A 75 -7.91 -6.94 -12.58
C ARG A 75 -9.21 -7.70 -12.38
N PRO A 76 -10.32 -7.12 -11.86
CA PRO A 76 -11.59 -7.59 -12.35
C PRO A 76 -11.48 -7.41 -13.87
N SER A 77 -11.53 -8.53 -14.58
CA SER A 77 -11.78 -8.55 -16.01
C SER A 77 -12.71 -7.39 -16.31
N GLN A 78 -12.30 -6.50 -17.21
CA GLN A 78 -13.14 -5.43 -17.74
C GLN A 78 -14.60 -5.89 -17.68
N ILE A 79 -15.42 -5.25 -16.84
CA ILE A 79 -16.85 -5.38 -17.00
C ILE A 79 -17.08 -4.83 -18.40
N LYS A 80 -17.17 -5.73 -19.39
CA LYS A 80 -17.68 -5.40 -20.71
C LYS A 80 -19.11 -4.97 -20.43
N ILE A 81 -19.32 -3.67 -20.29
CA ILE A 81 -20.64 -3.10 -20.40
C ILE A 81 -21.03 -3.36 -21.85
N ILE A 82 -21.68 -4.50 -22.10
CA ILE A 82 -22.40 -4.76 -23.33
C ILE A 82 -23.65 -3.91 -23.20
N VAL A 83 -23.58 -2.68 -23.73
CA VAL A 83 -24.78 -1.89 -24.02
C VAL A 83 -25.41 -2.53 -25.25
N ASN A 84 -26.60 -3.09 -25.04
CA ASN A 84 -27.45 -3.69 -26.08
C ASN A 84 -28.39 -2.62 -26.64
#